data_AF-A0A4Q5QJK4-F1
#
_entry.id   AF-A0A4Q5QJK4-F1
#
_cell.length_a   1.000
_cell.length_b   1.000
_cell.length_c   1.000
_cell.angle_alpha   90.00
_cell.angle_beta   90.00
_cell.angle_gamma   90.00
#
_symmetry.space_group_name_H-M   'P 1'
#
loop_
_entity.id
_entity.type
_entity.pdbx_description
1 polymer ?
#
loop_
_entity_poly.entity_id
_entity_poly.type
_entity_poly.pdbx_seq_one_letter_code
_entity_poly.pdbx_strand_id
1 'polypeptide(L)'
;MNQDDKNLSNHFTSRYLNINHLRNKLEELKNLDFSGLSQKELAMIFSSYIEMIPSMYGKYSVEKFNNFIFYRVRLNVKENEDLQLLRTYSYPLPQFCNENGRANLKNKSVFYSTNCALTAIIETKPKVGDIGYLSIWEGCTNRIIKGSILLPSNLEKRNDWSGLVEDAYDYTKNNHW
;
A
#
# COMPACT_ATOMS: atom_id res chain seq x y z
N MET A 1 -19.62 23.43 -13.76
CA MET A 1 -19.60 21.99 -13.42
C MET A 1 -20.11 21.26 -14.65
N ASN A 2 -19.21 20.62 -15.40
CA ASN A 2 -19.50 20.12 -16.75
C ASN A 2 -20.34 18.84 -16.71
N GLN A 3 -21.19 18.67 -17.71
CA GLN A 3 -22.13 17.55 -17.85
C GLN A 3 -21.41 16.19 -17.96
N ASP A 4 -20.12 16.20 -18.29
CA ASP A 4 -19.26 15.01 -18.40
C ASP A 4 -18.84 14.41 -17.05
N ASP A 5 -18.83 15.19 -15.96
CA ASP A 5 -18.51 14.69 -14.61
C ASP A 5 -19.60 13.78 -14.04
N LYS A 6 -20.84 13.86 -14.57
CA LYS A 6 -21.94 12.98 -14.15
C LYS A 6 -21.85 11.58 -14.75
N ASN A 7 -21.24 11.44 -15.93
CA ASN A 7 -21.22 10.17 -16.66
C ASN A 7 -20.05 9.25 -16.28
N LEU A 8 -18.97 9.77 -15.69
CA LEU A 8 -17.86 8.94 -15.18
C LEU A 8 -18.18 8.24 -13.85
N SER A 9 -19.27 8.61 -13.18
CA SER A 9 -19.67 8.03 -11.89
C SER A 9 -20.40 6.69 -11.99
N ASN A 10 -20.85 6.28 -13.19
CA ASN A 10 -21.82 5.18 -13.35
C ASN A 10 -21.22 3.80 -13.65
N HIS A 11 -19.91 3.69 -13.91
CA HIS A 11 -19.31 2.38 -14.21
C HIS A 11 -18.48 1.75 -13.08
N PHE A 12 -18.30 2.45 -11.95
CA PHE A 12 -17.55 1.97 -10.78
C PHE A 12 -18.41 1.73 -9.52
N THR A 13 -19.71 1.98 -9.59
CA THR A 13 -20.64 2.06 -8.44
C THR A 13 -21.80 1.07 -8.53
N SER A 14 -21.66 -0.05 -9.22
CA SER A 14 -22.81 -0.94 -9.45
C SER A 14 -23.37 -1.64 -8.19
N ARG A 15 -22.73 -1.53 -7.01
CA ARG A 15 -23.26 -2.03 -5.73
C ARG A 15 -23.30 -1.02 -4.57
N TYR A 16 -22.40 -0.04 -4.51
CA TYR A 16 -22.50 1.03 -3.51
C TYR A 16 -23.25 2.24 -4.07
N LEU A 17 -24.48 2.40 -3.60
CA LEU A 17 -25.35 3.54 -3.93
C LEU A 17 -24.70 4.92 -3.72
N ASN A 18 -23.81 5.06 -2.72
CA ASN A 18 -23.07 6.28 -2.42
C ASN A 18 -21.99 6.04 -1.32
N ILE A 19 -21.22 7.07 -0.98
CA ILE A 19 -20.17 7.02 0.06
C ILE A 19 -20.68 6.68 1.47
N ASN A 20 -21.93 7.04 1.81
CA ASN A 20 -22.53 6.71 3.10
C ASN A 20 -22.88 5.22 3.16
N HIS A 21 -23.34 4.63 2.03
CA HIS A 21 -23.57 3.19 1.95
C HIS A 21 -22.28 2.39 2.17
N LEU A 22 -21.16 2.82 1.57
CA LEU A 22 -19.85 2.24 1.83
C LEU A 22 -19.43 2.39 3.31
N ARG A 23 -19.58 3.57 3.89
CA ARG A 23 -19.25 3.81 5.32
C ARG A 23 -20.04 2.89 6.24
N ASN A 24 -21.34 2.73 6.00
CA ASN A 24 -22.19 1.84 6.80
C ASN A 24 -21.73 0.38 6.70
N LYS A 25 -21.40 -0.09 5.49
CA LYS A 25 -20.87 -1.44 5.27
C LYS A 25 -19.54 -1.68 5.99
N LEU A 26 -18.66 -0.68 6.03
CA LEU A 26 -17.40 -0.76 6.77
C LEU A 26 -17.61 -0.77 8.29
N GLU A 27 -18.55 0.01 8.82
CA GLU A 27 -18.90 -0.05 10.24
C GLU A 27 -19.57 -1.37 10.63
N GLU A 28 -20.43 -1.93 9.77
CA GLU A 28 -20.99 -3.27 9.97
C GLU A 28 -19.86 -4.31 10.07
N LEU A 29 -18.92 -4.30 9.12
CA LEU A 29 -17.79 -5.23 9.10
C LEU A 29 -16.90 -5.11 10.34
N LYS A 30 -16.60 -3.89 10.77
CA LYS A 30 -15.77 -3.61 11.95
C LYS A 30 -16.35 -4.20 13.24
N ASN A 31 -17.68 -4.36 13.31
CA ASN A 31 -18.38 -4.89 14.47
C ASN A 31 -18.63 -6.40 14.41
N LEU A 32 -18.18 -7.09 13.36
CA LEU A 32 -18.27 -8.56 13.28
C LEU A 32 -17.24 -9.23 14.20
N ASP A 33 -17.64 -10.34 14.81
CA ASP A 33 -16.71 -11.24 15.48
C ASP A 33 -16.09 -12.21 14.46
N PHE A 34 -14.76 -12.19 14.38
CA PHE A 34 -13.98 -13.07 13.50
C PHE A 34 -13.40 -14.28 14.24
N SER A 35 -13.67 -14.42 15.54
CA SER A 35 -13.14 -15.50 16.35
C SER A 35 -13.66 -16.86 15.88
N GLY A 36 -12.76 -17.84 15.74
CA GLY A 36 -13.10 -19.20 15.33
C GLY A 36 -13.37 -19.41 13.84
N LEU A 37 -13.32 -18.38 13.01
CA LEU A 37 -13.55 -18.51 11.57
C LEU A 37 -12.34 -19.07 10.81
N SER A 38 -12.61 -19.89 9.80
CA SER A 38 -11.60 -20.36 8.84
C SER A 38 -11.19 -19.25 7.86
N GLN A 39 -10.03 -19.42 7.22
CA GLN A 39 -9.58 -18.48 6.18
C GLN A 39 -10.57 -18.33 5.02
N LYS A 40 -11.28 -19.40 4.66
CA LYS A 40 -12.31 -19.37 3.61
C LYS A 40 -13.50 -18.52 4.04
N GLU A 41 -13.95 -18.65 5.29
CA GLU A 41 -15.05 -17.85 5.84
C GLU A 41 -14.68 -16.38 5.96
N LEU A 42 -13.47 -16.08 6.41
CA LEU A 42 -12.94 -14.72 6.42
C LEU A 42 -12.96 -14.13 5.00
N ALA A 43 -12.44 -14.86 4.00
CA ALA A 43 -12.43 -14.39 2.61
C ALA A 43 -13.85 -14.10 2.08
N MET A 44 -14.82 -14.97 2.39
CA MET A 44 -16.22 -14.76 1.99
C MET A 44 -16.82 -13.52 2.67
N ILE A 45 -16.64 -13.36 3.98
CA ILE A 45 -17.13 -12.19 4.72
C ILE A 45 -16.51 -10.91 4.16
N PHE A 46 -15.18 -10.85 4.05
CA PHE A 46 -14.50 -9.69 3.49
C PHE A 46 -14.99 -9.37 2.06
N SER A 47 -15.17 -10.38 1.20
CA SER A 47 -15.70 -10.17 -0.17
C SER A 47 -17.15 -9.67 -0.21
N SER A 48 -17.94 -9.94 0.83
CA SER A 48 -19.35 -9.52 0.92
C SER A 48 -19.53 -8.09 1.47
N TYR A 49 -18.60 -7.62 2.30
CA TYR A 49 -18.66 -6.30 2.94
C TYR A 49 -17.73 -5.27 2.32
N ILE A 50 -16.56 -5.73 1.87
CA ILE A 50 -15.61 -4.91 1.16
C ILE A 50 -15.47 -5.52 -0.23
N GLU A 51 -16.30 -5.04 -1.15
CA GLU A 51 -15.92 -4.93 -2.55
C GLU A 51 -14.81 -3.85 -2.71
N MET A 52 -13.81 -3.86 -1.83
CA MET A 52 -12.49 -3.39 -2.20
C MET A 52 -12.11 -4.34 -3.30
N ILE A 53 -11.76 -3.87 -4.48
CA ILE A 53 -11.14 -4.74 -5.47
C ILE A 53 -9.85 -5.24 -4.80
N PRO A 54 -9.76 -6.50 -4.31
CA PRO A 54 -8.62 -6.97 -3.53
C PRO A 54 -7.40 -7.21 -4.45
N SER A 55 -7.48 -6.74 -5.69
CA SER A 55 -6.64 -7.17 -6.79
C SER A 55 -6.60 -6.15 -7.94
N MET A 56 -6.76 -4.84 -7.68
CA MET A 56 -6.29 -3.86 -8.66
C MET A 56 -4.79 -3.87 -8.62
N TYR A 57 -4.19 -4.80 -9.37
CA TYR A 57 -2.77 -4.81 -9.58
C TYR A 57 -2.46 -4.11 -10.90
N GLY A 58 -1.65 -3.07 -10.82
CA GLY A 58 -0.96 -2.52 -11.96
C GLY A 58 0.27 -3.37 -12.28
N LYS A 59 0.73 -3.26 -13.52
CA LYS A 59 2.05 -3.75 -13.93
C LYS A 59 2.94 -2.57 -14.21
N TYR A 60 4.10 -2.51 -13.57
CA TYR A 60 5.14 -1.56 -13.92
C TYR A 60 6.09 -2.16 -14.94
N SER A 61 6.38 -1.40 -15.99
CA SER A 61 7.56 -1.67 -16.80
C SER A 61 8.81 -1.58 -15.92
N VAL A 62 9.85 -2.28 -16.35
CA VAL A 62 11.17 -2.26 -15.68
C VAL A 62 11.69 -0.84 -15.56
N GLU A 63 11.60 -0.06 -16.64
CA GLU A 63 12.03 1.34 -16.70
C GLU A 63 11.27 2.21 -15.69
N LYS A 64 9.93 2.14 -15.69
CA LYS A 64 9.11 2.95 -14.77
C LYS A 64 9.39 2.60 -13.32
N PHE A 65 9.60 1.33 -12.99
CA PHE A 65 9.92 0.93 -11.61
C PHE A 65 11.31 1.40 -11.17
N ASN A 66 12.31 1.28 -12.05
CA ASN A 66 13.68 1.66 -11.73
C ASN A 66 13.87 3.17 -11.56
N ASN A 67 12.94 3.98 -12.05
CA ASN A 67 12.92 5.43 -11.84
C ASN A 67 12.35 5.85 -10.47
N PHE A 68 11.81 4.92 -9.66
CA PHE A 68 11.34 5.27 -8.32
C PHE A 68 12.48 5.44 -7.34
N ILE A 69 12.38 6.52 -6.56
CA ILE A 69 13.19 6.76 -5.38
C ILE A 69 12.32 6.49 -4.16
N PHE A 70 12.86 5.68 -3.25
CA PHE A 70 12.23 5.32 -1.99
C PHE A 70 13.08 5.81 -0.82
N TYR A 71 12.42 6.45 0.12
CA TYR A 71 12.98 6.92 1.36
C TYR A 71 12.55 6.00 2.49
N ARG A 72 13.50 5.75 3.39
CA ARG A 72 13.22 5.06 4.65
C ARG A 72 14.07 5.65 5.76
N VAL A 73 13.44 5.87 6.91
CA VAL A 73 14.13 6.30 8.12
C VAL A 73 14.26 5.13 9.09
N ARG A 74 15.44 5.03 9.72
CA ARG A 74 15.67 4.15 10.87
C ARG A 74 16.13 4.99 12.05
N LEU A 75 15.43 4.86 13.17
CA LEU A 75 15.78 5.55 14.41
C LEU A 75 16.72 4.69 15.26
N ASN A 76 17.64 5.35 15.97
CA ASN A 76 18.44 4.79 17.06
C ASN A 76 19.11 3.45 16.70
N VAL A 77 19.83 3.44 15.57
CA VAL A 77 20.68 2.30 15.19
C VAL A 77 21.66 2.03 16.34
N LYS A 78 21.75 0.77 16.77
CA LYS A 78 22.52 0.42 17.98
C LYS A 78 24.01 0.58 17.73
N GLU A 79 24.78 0.83 18.79
CA GLU A 79 26.24 1.00 18.73
C GLU A 79 26.97 -0.21 18.13
N ASN A 80 26.40 -1.41 18.25
CA ASN A 80 26.97 -2.64 17.71
C ASN A 80 26.59 -2.90 16.25
N GLU A 81 25.85 -2.00 15.61
CA GLU A 81 25.47 -2.11 14.20
C GLU A 81 26.38 -1.26 13.32
N ASP A 82 26.82 -1.83 12.19
CA ASP A 82 27.70 -1.15 11.25
C ASP A 82 26.90 -0.23 10.33
N LEU A 83 27.09 1.08 10.49
CA LEU A 83 26.43 2.12 9.70
C LEU A 83 26.85 2.15 8.22
N GLN A 84 27.92 1.44 7.85
CA GLN A 84 28.38 1.33 6.46
C GLN A 84 27.70 0.19 5.69
N LEU A 85 26.99 -0.70 6.39
CA LEU A 85 26.35 -1.84 5.74
C LEU A 85 24.92 -1.54 5.29
N LEU A 86 24.62 -1.88 4.03
CA LEU A 86 23.27 -1.76 3.45
C LEU A 86 22.20 -2.47 4.29
N ARG A 87 22.55 -3.64 4.87
CA ARG A 87 21.63 -4.43 5.70
C ARG A 87 21.15 -3.69 6.96
N THR A 88 21.92 -2.72 7.43
CA THR A 88 21.58 -1.89 8.58
C THR A 88 20.37 -1.01 8.27
N TYR A 89 20.14 -0.66 7.01
CA TYR A 89 18.99 0.16 6.61
C TYR A 89 17.90 -0.64 5.90
N SER A 90 18.12 -1.93 5.66
CA SER A 90 17.19 -2.83 5.00
C SER A 90 16.18 -3.46 5.98
N TYR A 91 15.37 -4.41 5.52
CA TYR A 91 14.28 -4.99 6.29
C TYR A 91 14.81 -5.71 7.56
N PRO A 92 14.04 -5.71 8.67
CA PRO A 92 14.43 -6.49 9.84
C PRO A 92 14.52 -7.98 9.47
N LEU A 93 15.46 -8.71 10.08
CA LEU A 93 15.52 -10.16 9.89
C LEU A 93 14.19 -10.80 10.34
N PRO A 94 13.72 -11.85 9.65
CA PRO A 94 12.44 -12.51 9.97
C PRO A 94 12.27 -12.90 11.44
N GLN A 95 13.37 -13.30 12.10
CA GLN A 95 13.41 -13.65 13.54
C GLN A 95 13.06 -12.50 14.49
N PHE A 96 13.09 -11.25 14.02
CA PHE A 96 12.67 -10.07 14.78
C PHE A 96 11.23 -9.65 14.46
N CYS A 97 10.58 -10.31 13.49
CA CYS A 97 9.21 -10.00 13.04
C CYS A 97 8.19 -10.87 13.78
N ASN A 98 8.11 -10.77 15.10
CA ASN A 98 7.37 -11.74 15.94
C ASN A 98 5.84 -11.59 15.91
N GLU A 99 5.34 -10.56 15.25
CA GLU A 99 3.93 -10.18 15.21
C GLU A 99 3.51 -9.78 13.78
N ASN A 100 2.20 -9.83 13.52
CA ASN A 100 1.64 -9.30 12.28
C ASN A 100 1.67 -7.76 12.34
N GLY A 101 2.14 -7.13 11.27
CA GLY A 101 2.07 -5.68 11.09
C GLY A 101 1.03 -5.28 10.04
N ARG A 102 1.08 -4.02 9.58
CA ARG A 102 0.16 -3.52 8.55
C ARG A 102 0.31 -4.30 7.24
N ALA A 103 1.54 -4.60 6.83
CA ALA A 103 1.84 -5.30 5.58
C ALA A 103 2.64 -6.61 5.75
N ASN A 104 3.22 -6.86 6.93
CA ASN A 104 4.01 -8.07 7.18
C ASN A 104 3.24 -9.10 7.99
N LEU A 105 3.40 -10.38 7.64
CA LEU A 105 3.00 -11.51 8.48
C LEU A 105 4.08 -11.82 9.51
N LYS A 106 3.70 -12.47 10.61
CA LYS A 106 4.62 -13.01 11.61
C LYS A 106 5.69 -13.87 10.94
N ASN A 107 6.94 -13.67 11.35
CA ASN A 107 8.15 -14.28 10.81
C ASN A 107 8.41 -13.99 9.32
N LYS A 108 7.85 -12.90 8.78
CA LYS A 108 8.12 -12.42 7.42
C LYS A 108 8.54 -10.96 7.47
N SER A 109 9.62 -10.65 6.77
CA SER A 109 10.16 -9.31 6.67
C SER A 109 9.52 -8.55 5.50
N VAL A 110 9.17 -7.29 5.72
CA VAL A 110 8.72 -6.36 4.67
C VAL A 110 9.63 -5.14 4.67
N PHE A 111 9.90 -4.62 3.49
CA PHE A 111 10.59 -3.35 3.32
C PHE A 111 9.55 -2.22 3.28
N TYR A 112 9.43 -1.49 4.38
CA TYR A 112 8.56 -0.31 4.48
C TYR A 112 9.31 0.93 3.99
N SER A 113 8.76 1.62 3.00
CA SER A 113 9.33 2.84 2.43
C SER A 113 8.23 3.73 1.84
N THR A 114 8.62 4.92 1.39
CA THR A 114 7.73 5.90 0.75
C THR A 114 8.52 6.73 -0.27
N ASN A 115 7.86 7.30 -1.27
CA ASN A 115 8.48 8.23 -2.22
C ASN A 115 8.67 9.66 -1.67
N CYS A 116 8.31 9.91 -0.41
CA CYS A 116 8.43 11.22 0.24
C CYS A 116 9.30 11.15 1.50
N ALA A 117 10.45 11.84 1.50
CA ALA A 117 11.37 11.86 2.64
C ALA A 117 10.71 12.34 3.94
N LEU A 118 9.90 13.41 3.88
CA LEU A 118 9.19 13.91 5.05
C LEU A 118 8.20 12.88 5.61
N THR A 119 7.49 12.17 4.73
CA THR A 119 6.60 11.08 5.15
C THR A 119 7.38 9.97 5.83
N ALA A 120 8.57 9.61 5.30
CA ALA A 120 9.42 8.59 5.91
C ALA A 120 9.84 8.98 7.33
N ILE A 121 10.14 10.26 7.57
CA ILE A 121 10.47 10.79 8.89
C ILE A 121 9.25 10.74 9.81
N ILE A 122 8.11 11.30 9.39
CA ILE A 122 6.91 11.42 10.22
C ILE A 122 6.37 10.04 10.63
N GLU A 123 6.35 9.07 9.71
CA GLU A 123 5.88 7.71 9.99
C GLU A 123 6.73 6.97 11.03
N THR A 124 7.99 7.37 11.24
CA THR A 124 8.83 6.82 12.33
C THR A 124 8.51 7.39 13.71
N LYS A 125 7.69 8.45 13.78
CA LYS A 125 7.28 9.11 15.03
C LYS A 125 8.47 9.45 15.94
N PRO A 126 9.49 10.18 15.43
CA PRO A 126 10.69 10.48 16.18
C PRO A 126 10.37 11.32 17.42
N LYS A 127 11.12 11.09 18.49
CA LYS A 127 11.07 11.85 19.74
C LYS A 127 12.27 12.76 19.84
N VAL A 128 12.16 13.79 20.69
CA VAL A 128 13.30 14.65 21.03
C VAL A 128 14.43 13.79 21.60
N GLY A 129 15.62 13.89 21.01
CA GLY A 129 16.79 13.10 21.38
C GLY A 129 17.04 11.86 20.51
N ASP A 130 16.09 11.46 19.65
CA ASP A 130 16.32 10.37 18.70
C ASP A 130 17.32 10.79 17.61
N ILE A 131 18.15 9.83 17.18
CA ILE A 131 19.01 9.97 16.01
C ILE A 131 18.38 9.17 14.86
N GLY A 132 17.95 9.89 13.82
CA GLY A 132 17.35 9.30 12.63
C GLY A 132 18.34 9.21 11.47
N TYR A 133 18.39 8.05 10.84
CA TYR A 133 19.17 7.81 9.62
C TYR A 133 18.21 7.69 8.44
N LEU A 134 18.30 8.64 7.50
CA LEU A 134 17.55 8.60 6.25
C LEU A 134 18.36 7.83 5.20
N SER A 135 17.77 6.76 4.68
CA SER A 135 18.30 5.97 3.58
C SER A 135 17.50 6.21 2.31
N ILE A 136 18.20 6.29 1.18
CA ILE A 136 17.64 6.49 -0.16
C ILE A 136 17.87 5.20 -0.94
N TRP A 137 16.81 4.73 -1.58
CA TRP A 137 16.79 3.47 -2.32
C TRP A 137 16.20 3.72 -3.69
N GLU A 138 16.66 2.96 -4.67
CA GLU A 138 16.16 3.03 -6.04
C GLU A 138 15.52 1.70 -6.42
N GLY A 139 14.52 1.76 -7.31
CA GLY A 139 14.02 0.55 -7.93
C GLY A 139 15.14 -0.16 -8.70
N CYS A 140 15.34 -1.44 -8.42
CA CYS A 140 16.31 -2.27 -9.14
C CYS A 140 15.68 -3.61 -9.51
N THR A 141 15.08 -3.66 -10.69
CA THR A 141 14.47 -4.86 -11.26
C THR A 141 14.87 -5.04 -12.71
N ASN A 142 14.86 -6.28 -13.17
CA ASN A 142 14.93 -6.67 -14.57
C ASN A 142 13.62 -7.35 -15.06
N ARG A 143 12.59 -7.37 -14.19
CA ARG A 143 11.29 -7.97 -14.45
C ARG A 143 10.17 -6.97 -14.19
N ILE A 144 9.06 -7.17 -14.89
CA ILE A 144 7.81 -6.45 -14.65
C ILE A 144 7.39 -6.64 -13.19
N ILE A 145 7.08 -5.53 -12.52
CA ILE A 145 6.60 -5.55 -11.13
C ILE A 145 5.08 -5.54 -11.16
N LYS A 146 4.46 -6.41 -10.38
CA LYS A 146 3.03 -6.34 -10.06
C LYS A 146 2.88 -5.59 -8.74
N GLY A 147 2.09 -4.53 -8.73
CA GLY A 147 1.79 -3.77 -7.52
C GLY A 147 0.30 -3.61 -7.37
N SER A 148 -0.25 -3.99 -6.21
CA SER A 148 -1.64 -3.67 -5.88
C SER A 148 -1.74 -2.25 -5.36
N ILE A 149 -2.76 -1.54 -5.80
CA ILE A 149 -3.06 -0.20 -5.30
C ILE A 149 -4.34 -0.15 -4.50
N LEU A 150 -4.32 0.70 -3.47
CA LEU A 150 -5.48 1.10 -2.70
C LEU A 150 -5.63 2.62 -2.81
N LEU A 151 -5.54 3.14 -4.03
CA LEU A 151 -5.63 4.56 -4.34
C LEU A 151 -6.82 4.79 -5.28
N PRO A 152 -7.57 5.90 -5.12
CA PRO A 152 -8.77 6.14 -5.90
C PRO A 152 -8.43 6.56 -7.35
N SER A 153 -9.29 6.24 -8.31
CA SER A 153 -9.11 6.56 -9.74
C SER A 153 -8.99 8.04 -10.06
N ASN A 154 -9.47 8.92 -9.17
CA ASN A 154 -9.44 10.37 -9.34
C ASN A 154 -8.26 11.04 -8.62
N LEU A 155 -7.17 10.31 -8.38
CA LEU A 155 -5.96 10.87 -7.80
C LEU A 155 -5.44 12.03 -8.68
N GLU A 156 -5.08 13.15 -8.06
CA GLU A 156 -4.60 14.33 -8.81
C GLU A 156 -3.38 13.99 -9.66
N LYS A 157 -3.34 14.46 -10.92
CA LYS A 157 -2.24 14.14 -11.86
C LYS A 157 -0.85 14.60 -11.42
N ARG A 158 -0.78 15.56 -10.50
CA ARG A 158 0.48 15.99 -9.87
C ARG A 158 1.04 14.99 -8.85
N ASN A 159 0.25 13.99 -8.46
CA ASN A 159 0.69 12.94 -7.55
C ASN A 159 1.50 11.90 -8.33
N ASP A 160 2.70 11.57 -7.83
CA ASP A 160 3.61 10.60 -8.46
C ASP A 160 2.97 9.21 -8.67
N TRP A 161 1.94 8.88 -7.87
CA TRP A 161 1.21 7.62 -7.97
C TRP A 161 0.06 7.65 -8.98
N SER A 162 -0.27 8.80 -9.57
CA SER A 162 -1.40 8.93 -10.51
C SER A 162 -1.27 7.99 -11.71
N GLY A 163 -0.07 7.91 -12.30
CA GLY A 163 0.19 6.98 -13.40
C GLY A 163 0.12 5.50 -13.01
N LEU A 164 0.26 5.15 -11.72
CA LEU A 164 0.03 3.78 -11.25
C LEU A 164 -1.47 3.51 -11.09
N VAL A 165 -2.20 4.49 -10.58
CA VAL A 165 -3.65 4.46 -10.49
C VAL A 165 -4.25 4.19 -11.87
N GLU A 166 -3.92 5.02 -12.85
CA GLU A 166 -4.40 4.87 -14.23
C GLU A 166 -4.10 3.47 -14.79
N ASP A 167 -2.84 2.99 -14.69
CA ASP A 167 -2.45 1.66 -15.18
C ASP A 167 -3.27 0.52 -14.56
N ALA A 168 -3.49 0.56 -13.24
CA ALA A 168 -4.23 -0.49 -12.55
C ALA A 168 -5.72 -0.45 -12.90
N TYR A 169 -6.31 0.74 -13.06
CA TYR A 169 -7.70 0.91 -13.48
C TYR A 169 -7.92 0.48 -14.93
N ASP A 170 -7.01 0.82 -15.83
CA ASP A 170 -7.09 0.40 -17.24
C ASP A 170 -6.87 -1.10 -17.39
N TYR A 171 -5.91 -1.68 -16.66
CA TYR A 171 -5.72 -3.12 -16.64
C TYR A 171 -6.99 -3.85 -16.15
N THR A 172 -7.62 -3.36 -15.09
CA THR A 172 -8.84 -3.95 -14.53
C THR A 172 -10.01 -3.85 -15.53
N LYS A 173 -10.19 -2.71 -16.20
CA LYS A 173 -11.24 -2.52 -17.22
C LYS A 173 -11.07 -3.47 -18.41
N ASN A 174 -9.84 -3.65 -18.88
CA ASN A 174 -9.56 -4.38 -20.12
C ASN A 174 -9.45 -5.91 -19.94
N ASN A 175 -9.31 -6.40 -18.70
CA ASN A 175 -9.09 -7.82 -18.41
C ASN A 175 -10.26 -8.44 -17.62
N HIS A 176 -11.51 -8.04 -17.92
CA HIS A 176 -12.77 -8.53 -17.34
C HIS A 176 -12.63 -9.83 -16.51
N TRP A 177 -12.73 -9.69 -15.19
CA TRP A 177 -13.02 -10.80 -14.29
C TRP A 177 -14.53 -10.88 -14.06
#